data_AF-A0A8T6NRP4-F1
#
_entry.id   AF-A0A8T6NRP4-F1
#
_cell.length_a   1.000
_cell.length_b   1.000
_cell.length_c   1.000
_cell.angle_alpha   90.00
_cell.angle_beta   90.00
_cell.angle_gamma   90.00
#
_symmetry.space_group_name_H-M   'P 1'
#
loop_
_entity.id
_entity.type
_entity.pdbx_description
1 polymer ?
#
loop_
_entity_poly.entity_id
_entity_poly.type
_entity_poly.pdbx_seq_one_letter_code
_entity_poly.pdbx_strand_id
1 'polypeptide(L)'
;MIVLSHYQAEPLLAAYHAGESTVKSSMDLNRSRATVQLSDDGVHFPTGDVLTWHRVQIMIDEPNKCFLLHSDGTIEEIITFSETTNWVRSLYPTPGAPTMLVSGVTMHRIEGTDPLEDTRNKIHAARPRGMVLDTATGLGYTAILAAQEADHVITVEVDPGCLAVAQFNPWSRELFDDPRIEQRLGDIYDVVQTFDDEQFSVIIHDPPMFSLAGHLYAGEFYGDLHRVLRSRGRLFHYVGDPESRTVGSIMRGVIRRLQDAGFAKVDIKHRAYGVVAYK
;
A
#
# COMPACT_ATOMS: atom_id res chain seq x y z
N MET A 1 -10.24 7.53 -15.70
CA MET A 1 -9.97 8.09 -14.37
C MET A 1 -8.64 8.81 -14.44
N ILE A 2 -8.60 10.10 -14.12
CA ILE A 2 -7.38 10.90 -14.08
C ILE A 2 -7.13 11.29 -12.63
N VAL A 3 -5.95 10.95 -12.12
CA VAL A 3 -5.53 11.25 -10.75
C VAL A 3 -4.17 11.92 -10.78
N LEU A 4 -4.12 13.10 -10.16
CA LEU A 4 -3.01 14.04 -10.26
C LEU A 4 -2.62 14.58 -8.89
N SER A 5 -1.41 15.10 -8.81
CA SER A 5 -0.87 15.82 -7.66
C SER A 5 0.07 16.93 -8.14
N HIS A 6 0.70 17.65 -7.22
CA HIS A 6 1.71 18.65 -7.53
C HIS A 6 2.83 18.12 -8.46
N TYR A 7 3.23 16.84 -8.34
CA TYR A 7 4.24 16.22 -9.21
C TYR A 7 3.89 16.22 -10.69
N GLN A 8 2.60 16.26 -11.04
CA GLN A 8 2.14 16.46 -12.42
C GLN A 8 1.85 17.93 -12.70
N ALA A 9 1.26 18.65 -11.74
CA ALA A 9 0.83 20.04 -11.90
C ALA A 9 2.01 21.01 -12.16
N GLU A 10 3.11 20.90 -11.39
CA GLU A 10 4.26 21.81 -11.54
C GLU A 10 4.92 21.70 -12.92
N PRO A 11 5.25 20.50 -13.45
CA PRO A 11 5.79 20.39 -14.81
C PRO A 11 4.82 20.86 -15.90
N LEU A 12 3.51 20.67 -15.72
CA LEU A 12 2.50 21.15 -16.68
C LEU A 12 2.50 22.67 -16.77
N LEU A 13 2.49 23.36 -15.62
CA LEU A 13 2.51 24.82 -15.56
C LEU A 13 3.84 25.39 -16.10
N ALA A 14 4.97 24.75 -15.75
CA ALA A 14 6.28 25.15 -16.25
C ALA A 14 6.39 25.04 -17.78
N ALA A 15 5.88 23.96 -18.38
CA ALA A 15 5.89 23.77 -19.82
C ALA A 15 5.02 24.81 -20.54
N TYR A 16 3.85 25.14 -19.99
CA TYR A 16 2.99 26.19 -20.53
C TYR A 16 3.67 27.57 -20.50
N HIS A 17 4.31 27.94 -19.38
CA HIS A 17 5.06 29.18 -19.29
C HIS A 17 6.29 29.24 -20.21
N ALA A 18 6.84 28.08 -20.60
CA ALA A 18 7.89 27.99 -21.62
C ALA A 18 7.36 28.14 -23.06
N GLY A 19 6.05 28.27 -23.25
CA GLY A 19 5.40 28.41 -24.57
C GLY A 19 5.22 27.08 -25.31
N GLU A 20 5.34 25.94 -24.61
CA GLU A 20 5.10 24.63 -25.19
C GLU A 20 3.61 24.42 -25.46
N SER A 21 3.26 23.85 -26.62
CA SER A 21 1.89 23.47 -26.95
C SER A 21 1.55 22.03 -26.56
N THR A 22 2.56 21.22 -26.23
CA THR A 22 2.40 19.84 -25.77
C THR A 22 3.49 19.47 -24.78
N VAL A 23 3.20 18.55 -23.85
CA VAL A 23 4.19 18.02 -22.91
C VAL A 23 3.90 16.56 -22.57
N LYS A 24 4.92 15.79 -22.25
CA LYS A 24 4.74 14.45 -21.67
C LYS A 24 4.44 14.56 -20.18
N SER A 25 3.24 14.16 -19.78
CA SER A 25 2.80 14.13 -18.38
C SER A 25 2.18 12.78 -18.03
N SER A 26 1.86 12.61 -16.75
CA SER A 26 1.14 11.46 -16.21
C SER A 26 -0.31 11.84 -15.93
N MET A 27 -1.21 10.87 -16.07
CA MET A 27 -2.62 10.99 -15.65
C MET A 27 -2.96 10.04 -14.48
N ASP A 28 -1.98 9.29 -14.00
CA ASP A 28 -2.15 8.16 -13.10
C ASP A 28 -1.05 8.12 -12.03
N LEU A 29 -0.73 9.28 -11.47
CA LEU A 29 0.28 9.45 -10.41
C LEU A 29 1.65 8.82 -10.75
N ASN A 30 2.20 9.18 -11.90
CA ASN A 30 3.48 8.74 -12.46
C ASN A 30 3.57 7.25 -12.80
N ARG A 31 2.45 6.53 -12.91
CA ARG A 31 2.45 5.12 -13.33
C ARG A 31 2.73 4.98 -14.82
N SER A 32 2.19 5.86 -15.64
CA SER A 32 2.44 5.93 -17.08
C SER A 32 2.66 7.37 -17.56
N ARG A 33 3.03 7.53 -18.83
CA ARG A 33 3.18 8.85 -19.45
C ARG A 33 2.47 8.90 -20.80
N ALA A 34 1.77 10.00 -21.02
CA ALA A 34 1.14 10.34 -22.29
C ALA A 34 1.47 11.78 -22.67
N THR A 35 1.36 12.09 -23.95
CA THR A 35 1.42 13.49 -24.42
C THR A 35 0.08 14.14 -24.15
N VAL A 36 0.10 15.31 -23.50
CA VAL A 36 -1.07 16.17 -23.29
C VAL A 36 -0.89 17.47 -24.06
N GLN A 37 -2.00 18.12 -24.42
CA GLN A 37 -1.99 19.42 -25.09
C GLN A 37 -2.13 20.55 -24.07
N LEU A 38 -1.44 21.65 -24.31
CA LEU A 38 -1.48 22.85 -23.48
C LEU A 38 -2.06 24.01 -24.30
N SER A 39 -2.96 24.76 -23.68
CA SER A 39 -3.61 25.93 -24.27
C SER A 39 -3.94 26.96 -23.20
N ASP A 40 -4.47 28.12 -23.62
CA ASP A 40 -4.75 29.24 -22.72
C ASP A 40 -5.78 28.90 -21.62
N ASP A 41 -6.68 27.94 -21.88
CA ASP A 41 -7.71 27.50 -20.94
C ASP A 41 -7.26 26.37 -20.01
N GLY A 42 -6.18 25.64 -20.33
CA GLY A 42 -5.65 24.60 -19.46
C GLY A 42 -4.90 23.48 -20.17
N VAL A 43 -4.94 22.31 -19.54
CA VAL A 43 -4.37 21.05 -20.01
C VAL A 43 -5.48 20.19 -20.58
N HIS A 44 -5.35 19.79 -21.84
CA HIS A 44 -6.28 18.90 -22.53
C HIS A 44 -5.71 17.48 -22.58
N PHE A 45 -6.39 16.56 -21.91
CA PHE A 45 -5.98 15.16 -21.84
C PHE A 45 -6.48 14.36 -23.05
N PRO A 46 -5.78 13.27 -23.46
CA PRO A 46 -6.22 12.41 -24.55
C PRO A 46 -7.62 11.79 -24.38
N THR A 47 -8.12 11.74 -23.15
CA THR A 47 -9.46 11.26 -22.81
C THR A 47 -10.57 12.28 -23.08
N GLY A 48 -10.21 13.53 -23.41
CA GLY A 48 -11.13 14.65 -23.61
C GLY A 48 -11.38 15.49 -22.34
N ASP A 49 -10.88 15.06 -21.19
CA ASP A 49 -10.96 15.83 -19.94
C ASP A 49 -10.05 17.07 -20.01
N VAL A 50 -10.49 18.16 -19.37
CA VAL A 50 -9.75 19.44 -19.34
C VAL A 50 -9.46 19.84 -17.89
N LEU A 51 -8.20 20.13 -17.59
CA LEU A 51 -7.76 20.67 -16.30
C LEU A 51 -7.34 22.13 -16.47
N THR A 52 -8.14 23.04 -15.91
CA THR A 52 -7.86 24.48 -16.02
C THR A 52 -6.63 24.89 -15.21
N TRP A 53 -5.96 25.97 -15.63
CA TRP A 53 -4.80 26.52 -14.91
C TRP A 53 -5.09 26.89 -13.46
N HIS A 54 -6.32 27.33 -13.15
CA HIS A 54 -6.75 27.57 -11.78
C HIS A 54 -6.69 26.30 -10.92
N ARG A 55 -7.10 25.15 -11.47
CA ARG A 55 -7.05 23.86 -10.78
C ARG A 55 -5.63 23.32 -10.67
N VAL A 56 -4.79 23.54 -11.70
CA VAL A 56 -3.35 23.27 -11.62
C VAL A 56 -2.72 24.01 -10.44
N GLN A 57 -3.03 25.29 -10.25
CA GLN A 57 -2.49 26.08 -9.13
C GLN A 57 -2.93 25.52 -7.77
N ILE A 58 -4.20 25.12 -7.62
CA ILE A 58 -4.69 24.49 -6.37
C ILE A 58 -3.88 23.23 -6.03
N MET A 59 -3.55 22.39 -7.03
CA MET A 59 -2.76 21.17 -6.79
C MET A 59 -1.32 21.49 -6.36
N ILE A 60 -0.73 22.58 -6.87
CA ILE A 60 0.60 23.05 -6.49
C ILE A 60 0.60 23.57 -5.05
N ASP A 61 -0.43 24.33 -4.68
CA ASP A 61 -0.57 24.90 -3.33
C ASP A 61 -0.86 23.85 -2.25
N GLU A 62 -1.20 22.62 -2.65
CA GLU A 62 -1.60 21.50 -1.78
C GLU A 62 -0.70 20.26 -2.02
N PRO A 63 0.61 20.33 -1.72
CA PRO A 63 1.59 19.33 -2.13
C PRO A 63 1.39 17.94 -1.49
N ASN A 64 0.58 17.85 -0.41
CA ASN A 64 0.32 16.61 0.31
C ASN A 64 -0.94 15.87 -0.18
N LYS A 65 -1.62 16.37 -1.22
CA LYS A 65 -2.90 15.85 -1.68
C LYS A 65 -2.80 15.23 -3.08
N CYS A 66 -3.57 14.17 -3.29
CA CYS A 66 -3.91 13.66 -4.61
C CYS A 66 -5.36 14.03 -4.95
N PHE A 67 -5.60 14.37 -6.21
CA PHE A 67 -6.89 14.83 -6.69
C PHE A 67 -7.40 13.95 -7.83
N LEU A 68 -8.66 13.56 -7.75
CA LEU A 68 -9.43 13.03 -8.87
C LEU A 68 -9.91 14.19 -9.75
N LEU A 69 -9.69 14.10 -11.05
CA LEU A 69 -10.29 15.00 -12.03
C LEU A 69 -11.59 14.36 -12.57
N HIS A 70 -12.70 15.08 -12.42
CA HIS A 70 -14.01 14.71 -12.95
C HIS A 70 -14.18 15.23 -14.38
N SER A 71 -15.09 14.61 -15.12
CA SER A 71 -15.35 14.94 -16.53
C SER A 71 -15.98 16.33 -16.74
N ASP A 72 -16.53 16.94 -15.68
CA ASP A 72 -17.01 18.32 -15.67
C ASP A 72 -15.89 19.35 -15.39
N GLY A 73 -14.63 18.88 -15.26
CA GLY A 73 -13.46 19.71 -14.99
C GLY A 73 -13.27 20.08 -13.52
N THR A 74 -14.11 19.58 -12.61
CA THR A 74 -13.92 19.75 -11.16
C THR A 74 -12.87 18.78 -10.63
N ILE A 75 -12.25 19.14 -9.50
CA ILE A 75 -11.27 18.28 -8.82
C ILE A 75 -11.77 17.98 -7.41
N GLU A 76 -11.51 16.75 -6.96
CA GLU A 76 -11.88 16.27 -5.63
C GLU A 76 -10.65 15.65 -4.96
N GLU A 77 -10.41 16.01 -3.69
CA GLU A 77 -9.36 15.39 -2.89
C GLU A 77 -9.70 13.93 -2.61
N ILE A 78 -8.74 13.02 -2.79
CA ILE A 78 -8.92 11.60 -2.45
C ILE A 78 -8.69 11.43 -0.95
N ILE A 79 -9.77 11.60 -0.19
CA ILE A 79 -9.81 11.50 1.27
C ILE A 79 -11.13 10.87 1.72
N THR A 80 -11.09 10.13 2.83
CA THR A 80 -12.29 9.60 3.46
C THR A 80 -12.11 9.48 4.97
N PHE A 81 -13.21 9.54 5.71
CA PHE A 81 -13.24 9.23 7.13
C PHE A 81 -13.82 7.81 7.31
N SER A 82 -13.08 6.95 7.99
CA SER A 82 -13.52 5.60 8.31
C SER A 82 -14.26 5.57 9.64
N GLU A 83 -15.54 5.20 9.62
CA GLU A 83 -16.31 4.96 10.85
C GLU A 83 -15.80 3.73 11.62
N THR A 84 -15.19 2.77 10.94
CA THR A 84 -14.68 1.53 11.56
C THR A 84 -13.48 1.79 12.45
N THR A 85 -12.53 2.61 12.00
CA THR A 85 -11.28 2.88 12.72
C THR A 85 -11.25 4.26 13.38
N ASN A 86 -12.23 5.13 13.06
CA ASN A 86 -12.23 6.56 13.38
C ASN A 86 -10.98 7.29 12.85
N TRP A 87 -10.42 6.83 11.74
CA TRP A 87 -9.26 7.44 11.10
C TRP A 87 -9.65 8.14 9.81
N VAL A 88 -8.94 9.24 9.54
CA VAL A 88 -8.94 9.87 8.23
C VAL A 88 -7.91 9.16 7.37
N ARG A 89 -8.32 8.73 6.18
CA ARG A 89 -7.47 8.14 5.15
C ARG A 89 -7.40 9.09 3.97
N SER A 90 -6.19 9.48 3.56
CA SER A 90 -5.99 10.26 2.33
C SER A 90 -4.84 9.72 1.50
N LEU A 91 -4.97 9.82 0.18
CA LEU A 91 -3.89 9.43 -0.72
C LEU A 91 -2.81 10.50 -0.74
N TYR A 92 -1.55 10.08 -0.56
CA TYR A 92 -0.41 10.96 -0.43
C TYR A 92 0.54 10.81 -1.63
N PRO A 93 0.88 11.90 -2.32
CA PRO A 93 1.70 11.83 -3.52
C PRO A 93 3.17 11.56 -3.20
N THR A 94 3.82 10.79 -4.06
CA THR A 94 5.29 10.65 -4.09
C THR A 94 5.76 10.85 -5.55
N PRO A 95 7.08 10.94 -5.82
CA PRO A 95 7.56 10.97 -7.20
C PRO A 95 7.21 9.71 -8.00
N GLY A 96 6.89 8.60 -7.34
CA GLY A 96 6.48 7.33 -7.94
C GLY A 96 5.13 6.86 -7.40
N ALA A 97 5.04 5.61 -6.96
CA ALA A 97 3.83 5.07 -6.37
C ALA A 97 3.41 5.89 -5.13
N PRO A 98 2.15 6.33 -5.02
CA PRO A 98 1.68 7.09 -3.87
C PRO A 98 1.67 6.20 -2.61
N THR A 99 1.60 6.84 -1.45
CA THR A 99 1.31 6.18 -0.18
C THR A 99 -0.03 6.67 0.36
N MET A 100 -0.40 6.27 1.57
CA MET A 100 -1.59 6.73 2.27
C MET A 100 -1.18 7.43 3.57
N LEU A 101 -1.84 8.51 3.92
CA LEU A 101 -1.84 9.04 5.28
C LEU A 101 -2.95 8.37 6.09
N VAL A 102 -2.58 7.92 7.28
CA VAL A 102 -3.47 7.36 8.29
C VAL A 102 -3.46 8.32 9.46
N SER A 103 -4.48 9.18 9.52
CA SER A 103 -4.57 10.27 10.51
C SER A 103 -3.28 11.11 10.60
N GLY A 104 -2.69 11.42 9.43
CA GLY A 104 -1.48 12.24 9.31
C GLY A 104 -0.14 11.49 9.33
N VAL A 105 -0.14 10.17 9.53
CA VAL A 105 1.08 9.35 9.48
C VAL A 105 1.14 8.56 8.18
N THR A 106 2.30 8.55 7.52
CA THR A 106 2.50 7.77 6.29
C THR A 106 2.47 6.28 6.57
N MET A 107 1.70 5.53 5.76
CA MET A 107 1.55 4.08 5.88
C MET A 107 2.81 3.32 5.43
N HIS A 108 3.40 3.72 4.30
CA HIS A 108 4.65 3.16 3.79
C HIS A 108 5.86 4.01 4.20
N ARG A 109 7.03 3.38 4.20
CA ARG A 109 8.31 4.08 4.29
C ARG A 109 8.53 4.93 3.02
N ILE A 110 8.89 6.19 3.23
CA ILE A 110 9.23 7.14 2.15
C ILE A 110 10.59 7.82 2.36
N GLU A 111 11.26 7.54 3.49
CA GLU A 111 12.61 8.03 3.77
C GLU A 111 13.65 7.00 3.30
N GLY A 112 14.51 7.40 2.37
CA GLY A 112 15.54 6.53 1.78
C GLY A 112 15.00 5.37 0.94
N THR A 113 13.73 5.41 0.54
CA THR A 113 13.05 4.44 -0.36
C THR A 113 11.79 5.07 -0.94
N ASP A 114 11.12 4.36 -1.82
CA ASP A 114 9.71 4.60 -2.16
C ASP A 114 8.82 3.43 -1.73
N PRO A 115 7.48 3.61 -1.71
CA PRO A 115 6.54 2.57 -1.31
C PRO A 115 6.69 1.26 -2.09
N LEU A 116 6.94 1.33 -3.39
CA LEU A 116 7.00 0.15 -4.24
C LEU A 116 8.29 -0.64 -4.01
N GLU A 117 9.42 0.05 -3.86
CA GLU A 117 10.69 -0.59 -3.52
C GLU A 117 10.68 -1.19 -2.11
N ASP A 118 10.02 -0.55 -1.15
CA ASP A 118 9.78 -1.12 0.17
C ASP A 118 8.98 -2.43 0.08
N THR A 119 7.87 -2.43 -0.67
CA THR A 119 7.09 -3.63 -0.95
C THR A 119 7.92 -4.72 -1.65
N ARG A 120 8.74 -4.37 -2.66
CA ARG A 120 9.63 -5.35 -3.32
C ARG A 120 10.59 -6.03 -2.35
N ASN A 121 11.14 -5.28 -1.39
CA ASN A 121 12.00 -5.87 -0.36
C ASN A 121 11.24 -6.85 0.53
N LYS A 122 9.99 -6.52 0.92
CA LYS A 122 9.09 -7.43 1.66
C LYS A 122 8.78 -8.70 0.86
N ILE A 123 8.42 -8.56 -0.42
CA ILE A 123 8.15 -9.69 -1.31
C ILE A 123 9.39 -10.56 -1.52
N HIS A 124 10.57 -9.96 -1.72
CA HIS A 124 11.81 -10.71 -1.83
C HIS A 124 12.14 -11.52 -0.57
N ALA A 125 11.81 -10.99 0.61
CA ALA A 125 11.96 -11.71 1.88
C ALA A 125 10.91 -12.83 2.04
N ALA A 126 9.65 -12.54 1.71
CA ALA A 126 8.52 -13.45 1.84
C ALA A 126 8.50 -14.57 0.80
N ARG A 127 9.05 -14.32 -0.40
CA ARG A 127 9.10 -15.22 -1.56
C ARG A 127 7.75 -15.95 -1.76
N PRO A 128 6.70 -15.23 -2.17
CA PRO A 128 5.35 -15.77 -2.30
C PRO A 128 5.30 -17.00 -3.23
N ARG A 129 4.41 -17.93 -2.94
CA ARG A 129 4.15 -19.13 -3.77
C ARG A 129 2.86 -19.79 -3.29
N GLY A 130 2.17 -20.51 -4.17
CA GLY A 130 0.97 -21.27 -3.78
C GLY A 130 -0.14 -20.36 -3.28
N MET A 131 -0.80 -20.78 -2.20
CA MET A 131 -1.84 -20.00 -1.51
C MET A 131 -1.17 -19.07 -0.49
N VAL A 132 -1.40 -17.77 -0.62
CA VAL A 132 -0.77 -16.73 0.22
C VAL A 132 -1.82 -15.97 1.02
N LEU A 133 -1.52 -15.67 2.27
CA LEU A 133 -2.30 -14.76 3.10
C LEU A 133 -1.52 -13.45 3.29
N ASP A 134 -2.12 -12.34 2.91
CA ASP A 134 -1.69 -10.99 3.26
C ASP A 134 -2.62 -10.46 4.36
N THR A 135 -2.08 -10.16 5.53
CA THR A 135 -2.90 -9.86 6.72
C THR A 135 -3.40 -8.43 6.79
N ALA A 136 -2.86 -7.53 5.96
CA ALA A 136 -3.13 -6.10 6.01
C ALA A 136 -3.04 -5.51 4.60
N THR A 137 -4.19 -5.39 3.94
CA THR A 137 -4.26 -4.96 2.53
C THR A 137 -3.62 -3.59 2.29
N GLY A 138 -4.02 -2.57 3.04
CA GLY A 138 -3.58 -1.19 2.79
C GLY A 138 -3.97 -0.71 1.38
N LEU A 139 -2.98 -0.22 0.62
CA LEU A 139 -3.14 0.12 -0.80
C LEU A 139 -3.01 -1.10 -1.72
N GLY A 140 -2.82 -2.30 -1.17
CA GLY A 140 -2.78 -3.57 -1.91
C GLY A 140 -1.44 -3.87 -2.58
N TYR A 141 -0.41 -3.05 -2.44
CA TYR A 141 0.88 -3.28 -3.13
C TYR A 141 1.49 -4.64 -2.78
N THR A 142 1.40 -5.06 -1.53
CA THR A 142 1.86 -6.37 -1.08
C THR A 142 1.09 -7.50 -1.76
N ALA A 143 -0.25 -7.47 -1.72
CA ALA A 143 -1.09 -8.46 -2.39
C ALA A 143 -0.85 -8.51 -3.91
N ILE A 144 -0.76 -7.34 -4.56
CA ILE A 144 -0.53 -7.20 -6.01
C ILE A 144 0.80 -7.83 -6.40
N LEU A 145 1.89 -7.50 -5.71
CA LEU A 145 3.20 -8.06 -6.02
C LEU A 145 3.28 -9.54 -5.64
N ALA A 146 2.62 -9.97 -4.55
CA ALA A 146 2.56 -11.38 -4.18
C ALA A 146 1.86 -12.24 -5.24
N ALA A 147 0.76 -11.74 -5.83
CA ALA A 147 0.02 -12.43 -6.88
C ALA A 147 0.83 -12.65 -8.18
N GLN A 148 1.96 -11.95 -8.36
CA GLN A 148 2.86 -12.18 -9.49
C GLN A 148 3.66 -13.49 -9.36
N GLU A 149 3.87 -13.97 -8.13
CA GLU A 149 4.65 -15.20 -7.84
C GLU A 149 3.78 -16.32 -7.23
N ALA A 150 2.63 -15.98 -6.66
CA ALA A 150 1.68 -16.90 -6.03
C ALA A 150 0.59 -17.41 -6.98
N ASP A 151 -0.03 -18.53 -6.62
CA ASP A 151 -1.18 -19.07 -7.36
C ASP A 151 -2.47 -18.31 -6.98
N HIS A 152 -2.59 -17.92 -5.71
CA HIS A 152 -3.72 -17.16 -5.18
C HIS A 152 -3.32 -16.39 -3.91
N VAL A 153 -3.89 -15.22 -3.70
CA VAL A 153 -3.64 -14.34 -2.55
C VAL A 153 -4.97 -13.98 -1.91
N ILE A 154 -5.14 -14.29 -0.63
CA ILE A 154 -6.20 -13.72 0.19
C ILE A 154 -5.60 -12.54 0.95
N THR A 155 -6.17 -11.35 0.82
CA THR A 155 -5.75 -10.17 1.56
C THR A 155 -6.88 -9.66 2.46
N VAL A 156 -6.55 -9.28 3.69
CA VAL A 156 -7.53 -8.90 4.71
C VAL A 156 -7.32 -7.44 5.10
N GLU A 157 -8.38 -6.63 5.01
CA GLU A 157 -8.39 -5.24 5.45
C GLU A 157 -9.40 -5.06 6.58
N VAL A 158 -8.99 -4.39 7.65
CA VAL A 158 -9.88 -4.04 8.75
C VAL A 158 -10.69 -2.77 8.43
N ASP A 159 -10.13 -1.87 7.63
CA ASP A 159 -10.65 -0.55 7.38
C ASP A 159 -11.23 -0.38 5.96
N PRO A 160 -12.56 -0.33 5.78
CA PRO A 160 -13.17 -0.11 4.47
C PRO A 160 -12.81 1.26 3.87
N GLY A 161 -12.48 2.26 4.70
CA GLY A 161 -11.99 3.56 4.23
C GLY A 161 -10.61 3.46 3.55
N CYS A 162 -9.79 2.47 3.93
CA CYS A 162 -8.54 2.20 3.24
C CYS A 162 -8.78 1.71 1.81
N LEU A 163 -9.72 0.77 1.64
CA LEU A 163 -10.11 0.27 0.32
C LEU A 163 -10.78 1.35 -0.53
N ALA A 164 -11.59 2.22 0.07
CA ALA A 164 -12.21 3.35 -0.63
C ALA A 164 -11.16 4.29 -1.25
N VAL A 165 -10.08 4.60 -0.52
CA VAL A 165 -8.95 5.36 -1.08
C VAL A 165 -8.21 4.56 -2.15
N ALA A 166 -7.98 3.26 -1.93
CA ALA A 166 -7.28 2.40 -2.88
C ALA A 166 -8.02 2.29 -4.23
N GLN A 167 -9.35 2.36 -4.26
CA GLN A 167 -10.13 2.34 -5.52
C GLN A 167 -9.77 3.50 -6.46
N PHE A 168 -9.41 4.66 -5.90
CA PHE A 168 -8.97 5.83 -6.66
C PHE A 168 -7.46 5.86 -6.89
N ASN A 169 -6.67 4.98 -6.27
CA ASN A 169 -5.24 4.90 -6.53
C ASN A 169 -4.97 4.13 -7.83
N PRO A 170 -4.40 4.76 -8.88
CA PRO A 170 -4.08 4.07 -10.12
C PRO A 170 -3.06 2.93 -9.94
N TRP A 171 -2.25 2.94 -8.88
CA TRP A 171 -1.28 1.88 -8.58
C TRP A 171 -1.90 0.68 -7.85
N SER A 172 -3.15 0.80 -7.40
CA SER A 172 -3.89 -0.25 -6.70
C SER A 172 -4.86 -1.01 -7.61
N ARG A 173 -4.90 -0.73 -8.92
CA ARG A 173 -5.92 -1.29 -9.83
C ARG A 173 -5.97 -2.82 -9.81
N GLU A 174 -4.80 -3.45 -9.86
CA GLU A 174 -4.66 -4.90 -9.84
C GLU A 174 -5.23 -5.55 -8.56
N LEU A 175 -5.32 -4.82 -7.44
CA LEU A 175 -5.98 -5.31 -6.22
C LEU A 175 -7.43 -5.73 -6.49
N PHE A 176 -8.12 -4.99 -7.36
CA PHE A 176 -9.54 -5.17 -7.67
C PHE A 176 -9.78 -5.98 -8.94
N ASP A 177 -8.84 -5.93 -9.87
CA ASP A 177 -9.02 -6.47 -11.22
C ASP A 177 -8.37 -7.87 -11.41
N ASP A 178 -7.39 -8.26 -10.57
CA ASP A 178 -6.72 -9.56 -10.68
C ASP A 178 -7.53 -10.68 -10.01
N PRO A 179 -8.01 -11.70 -10.76
CA PRO A 179 -8.82 -12.79 -10.20
C PRO A 179 -8.04 -13.70 -9.24
N ARG A 180 -6.71 -13.56 -9.14
CA ARG A 180 -5.90 -14.27 -8.14
C ARG A 180 -5.96 -13.63 -6.76
N ILE A 181 -6.51 -12.42 -6.63
CA ILE A 181 -6.58 -11.68 -5.37
C ILE A 181 -8.01 -11.70 -4.84
N GLU A 182 -8.20 -12.33 -3.69
CA GLU A 182 -9.44 -12.30 -2.93
C GLU A 182 -9.30 -11.31 -1.77
N GLN A 183 -10.11 -10.25 -1.78
CA GLN A 183 -10.17 -9.27 -0.69
C GLN A 183 -11.22 -9.70 0.34
N ARG A 184 -10.86 -9.65 1.62
CA ARG A 184 -11.80 -9.83 2.74
C ARG A 184 -11.78 -8.62 3.65
N LEU A 185 -12.97 -8.18 4.08
CA LEU A 185 -13.11 -7.13 5.08
C LEU A 185 -13.29 -7.76 6.47
N GLY A 186 -12.49 -7.34 7.43
CA GLY A 186 -12.56 -7.80 8.81
C GLY A 186 -11.23 -7.65 9.54
N ASP A 187 -11.26 -7.81 10.86
CA ASP A 187 -10.02 -7.91 11.64
C ASP A 187 -9.37 -9.27 11.34
N ILE A 188 -8.11 -9.27 10.89
CA ILE A 188 -7.39 -10.51 10.62
C ILE A 188 -7.29 -11.41 11.88
N TYR A 189 -7.31 -10.81 13.07
CA TYR A 189 -7.35 -11.55 14.34
C TYR A 189 -8.56 -12.50 14.43
N ASP A 190 -9.71 -12.07 13.90
CA ASP A 190 -10.94 -12.88 13.87
C ASP A 190 -11.02 -13.70 12.57
N VAL A 191 -10.71 -13.10 11.42
CA VAL A 191 -10.81 -13.76 10.11
C VAL A 191 -9.91 -14.99 10.03
N VAL A 192 -8.74 -14.98 10.69
CA VAL A 192 -7.82 -16.14 10.68
C VAL A 192 -8.45 -17.41 11.26
N GLN A 193 -9.44 -17.28 12.15
CA GLN A 193 -10.16 -18.41 12.75
C GLN A 193 -11.04 -19.16 11.73
N THR A 194 -11.39 -18.49 10.62
CA THR A 194 -12.24 -19.06 9.57
C THR A 194 -11.47 -19.90 8.55
N PHE A 195 -10.13 -19.84 8.58
CA PHE A 195 -9.27 -20.59 7.66
C PHE A 195 -8.96 -21.99 8.19
N ASP A 196 -8.84 -22.92 7.26
CA ASP A 196 -8.44 -24.29 7.54
C ASP A 196 -6.99 -24.36 8.02
N ASP A 197 -6.69 -25.39 8.81
CA ASP A 197 -5.33 -25.73 9.19
C ASP A 197 -4.49 -26.01 7.93
N GLU A 198 -3.24 -25.55 7.93
CA GLU A 198 -2.32 -25.74 6.80
C GLU A 198 -2.89 -25.29 5.43
N GLN A 199 -3.69 -24.24 5.41
CA GLN A 199 -4.21 -23.67 4.17
C GLN A 199 -3.14 -22.94 3.34
N PHE A 200 -2.27 -22.15 3.98
CA PHE A 200 -1.37 -21.21 3.31
C PHE A 200 0.07 -21.71 3.21
N SER A 201 0.74 -21.50 2.08
CA SER A 201 2.18 -21.78 1.93
C SER A 201 3.06 -20.62 2.38
N VAL A 202 2.56 -19.39 2.30
CA VAL A 202 3.24 -18.19 2.77
C VAL A 202 2.21 -17.27 3.44
N ILE A 203 2.60 -16.65 4.55
CA ILE A 203 1.86 -15.55 5.17
C ILE A 203 2.75 -14.32 5.12
N ILE A 204 2.18 -13.18 4.71
CA ILE A 204 2.81 -11.88 4.72
C ILE A 204 2.07 -11.03 5.75
N HIS A 205 2.75 -10.75 6.85
CA HIS A 205 2.22 -10.02 7.98
C HIS A 205 2.84 -8.63 8.07
N ASP A 206 2.16 -7.62 7.52
CA ASP A 206 2.58 -6.22 7.49
C ASP A 206 1.59 -5.32 8.25
N PRO A 207 1.41 -5.55 9.57
CA PRO A 207 0.37 -4.85 10.33
C PRO A 207 0.71 -3.37 10.52
N PRO A 208 -0.27 -2.55 10.95
CA PRO A 208 0.01 -1.24 11.52
C PRO A 208 1.04 -1.29 12.66
N MET A 209 1.56 -0.13 13.03
CA MET A 209 2.48 -0.01 14.16
C MET A 209 1.92 -0.68 15.43
N PHE A 210 2.80 -1.26 16.23
CA PHE A 210 2.44 -1.95 17.48
C PHE A 210 1.51 -1.14 18.40
N SER A 211 1.67 0.19 18.46
CA SER A 211 0.81 1.07 19.26
C SER A 211 -0.63 1.17 18.77
N LEU A 212 -0.89 0.85 17.50
CA LEU A 212 -2.22 0.87 16.88
C LEU A 212 -2.86 -0.52 16.84
N ALA A 213 -2.06 -1.57 16.66
CA ALA A 213 -2.55 -2.93 16.43
C ALA A 213 -1.80 -3.99 17.27
N GLY A 214 -1.61 -3.73 18.56
CA GLY A 214 -0.79 -4.58 19.43
C GLY A 214 -1.25 -6.04 19.56
N HIS A 215 -2.54 -6.32 19.36
CA HIS A 215 -3.11 -7.67 19.35
C HIS A 215 -2.55 -8.52 18.18
N LEU A 216 -2.20 -7.89 17.05
CA LEU A 216 -1.55 -8.56 15.92
C LEU A 216 -0.09 -8.97 16.21
N TYR A 217 0.47 -8.54 17.34
CA TYR A 217 1.82 -8.93 17.77
C TYR A 217 1.78 -9.92 18.94
N ALA A 218 0.59 -10.40 19.33
CA ALA A 218 0.37 -11.31 20.45
C ALA A 218 0.78 -12.75 20.11
N GLY A 219 1.19 -13.51 21.13
CA GLY A 219 1.60 -14.90 20.94
C GLY A 219 0.46 -15.83 20.51
N GLU A 220 -0.76 -15.57 20.98
CA GLU A 220 -1.97 -16.30 20.57
C GLU A 220 -2.22 -16.17 19.06
N PHE A 221 -2.18 -14.94 18.54
CA PHE A 221 -2.34 -14.67 17.12
C PHE A 221 -1.23 -15.34 16.29
N TYR A 222 0.02 -15.34 16.77
CA TYR A 222 1.08 -16.09 16.10
C TYR A 222 0.85 -17.61 16.11
N GLY A 223 0.19 -18.14 17.14
CA GLY A 223 -0.28 -19.52 17.17
C GLY A 223 -1.30 -19.81 16.08
N ASP A 224 -2.23 -18.88 15.83
CA ASP A 224 -3.19 -18.99 14.73
C ASP A 224 -2.53 -18.91 13.36
N LEU A 225 -1.59 -17.98 13.17
CA LEU A 225 -0.79 -17.91 11.95
C LEU A 225 0.02 -19.20 11.73
N HIS A 226 0.59 -19.76 12.79
CA HIS A 226 1.27 -21.04 12.72
C HIS A 226 0.32 -22.18 12.34
N ARG A 227 -0.90 -22.22 12.88
CA ARG A 227 -1.93 -23.23 12.57
C ARG A 227 -2.30 -23.24 11.09
N VAL A 228 -2.64 -22.08 10.52
CA VAL A 228 -3.10 -21.97 9.12
C VAL A 228 -1.95 -22.06 8.10
N LEU A 229 -0.70 -21.94 8.54
CA LEU A 229 0.47 -22.12 7.68
C LEU A 229 0.77 -23.61 7.46
N ARG A 230 1.07 -24.01 6.22
CA ARG A 230 1.48 -25.38 5.88
C ARG A 230 2.79 -25.77 6.54
N SER A 231 2.99 -27.07 6.73
CA SER A 231 4.31 -27.67 6.90
C SER A 231 5.30 -27.15 5.86
N ARG A 232 6.49 -26.68 6.30
CA ARG A 232 7.52 -26.02 5.46
C ARG A 232 7.06 -24.70 4.83
N GLY A 233 5.97 -24.13 5.34
CA GLY A 233 5.54 -22.77 5.03
C GLY A 233 6.43 -21.75 5.74
N ARG A 234 6.26 -20.48 5.37
CA ARG A 234 6.94 -19.38 6.05
C ARG A 234 6.00 -18.20 6.26
N LEU A 235 6.27 -17.47 7.33
CA LEU A 235 5.69 -16.18 7.65
C LEU A 235 6.77 -15.11 7.44
N PHE A 236 6.49 -14.09 6.64
CA PHE A 236 7.20 -12.82 6.75
C PHE A 236 6.42 -11.91 7.69
N HIS A 237 7.10 -11.26 8.63
CA HIS A 237 6.50 -10.25 9.50
C HIS A 237 7.33 -8.96 9.47
N TYR A 238 6.73 -7.88 8.96
CA TYR A 238 7.29 -6.53 9.04
C TYR A 238 7.13 -5.97 10.46
N VAL A 239 8.20 -5.40 11.01
CA VAL A 239 8.21 -4.85 12.38
C VAL A 239 8.71 -3.40 12.38
N GLY A 240 9.58 -3.04 11.44
CA GLY A 240 10.29 -1.77 11.37
C GLY A 240 11.81 -1.94 11.47
N ASP A 241 12.52 -0.82 11.51
CA ASP A 241 13.98 -0.80 11.44
C ASP A 241 14.64 -1.57 12.61
N PRO A 242 15.39 -2.67 12.36
CA PRO A 242 16.06 -3.42 13.41
C PRO A 242 17.15 -2.63 14.15
N GLU A 243 17.72 -1.60 13.53
CA GLU A 243 18.81 -0.77 14.10
C GLU A 243 18.28 0.31 15.05
N SER A 244 16.98 0.62 14.97
CA SER A 244 16.32 1.52 15.92
C SER A 244 16.27 0.88 17.31
N ARG A 245 16.70 1.61 18.35
CA ARG A 245 16.72 1.11 19.73
C ARG A 245 15.35 0.63 20.22
N THR A 246 14.30 1.38 19.90
CA THR A 246 12.92 1.08 20.31
C THR A 246 12.39 -0.12 19.52
N VAL A 247 12.53 -0.11 18.20
CA VAL A 247 12.01 -1.16 17.31
C VAL A 247 12.79 -2.46 17.48
N GLY A 248 14.10 -2.41 17.71
CA GLY A 248 14.92 -3.58 17.99
C GLY A 248 14.47 -4.32 19.26
N SER A 249 13.89 -3.63 20.25
CA SER A 249 13.27 -4.29 21.41
C SER A 249 11.97 -5.00 21.07
N ILE A 250 11.13 -4.37 20.24
CA ILE A 250 9.90 -4.99 19.73
C ILE A 250 10.25 -6.24 18.92
N MET A 251 11.25 -6.15 18.03
CA MET A 251 11.70 -7.25 17.18
C MET A 251 12.18 -8.46 17.99
N ARG A 252 12.94 -8.26 19.08
CA ARG A 252 13.31 -9.35 20.00
C ARG A 252 12.09 -10.03 20.62
N GLY A 253 11.09 -9.24 21.03
CA GLY A 253 9.83 -9.76 21.55
C GLY A 253 9.04 -10.56 20.50
N VAL A 254 9.00 -10.06 19.26
CA VAL A 254 8.38 -10.74 18.12
C VAL A 254 9.06 -12.09 17.85
N ILE A 255 10.39 -12.12 17.76
CA ILE A 255 11.15 -13.36 17.53
C ILE A 255 10.83 -14.40 18.60
N ARG A 256 10.87 -14.01 19.88
CA ARG A 256 10.56 -14.91 20.99
C ARG A 256 9.15 -15.46 20.89
N ARG A 257 8.14 -14.60 20.67
CA ARG A 257 6.74 -15.05 20.60
C ARG A 257 6.47 -15.94 19.39
N LEU A 258 7.13 -15.70 18.25
CA LEU A 258 7.08 -16.60 17.09
C LEU A 258 7.68 -17.98 17.43
N GLN A 259 8.82 -18.02 18.12
CA GLN A 259 9.40 -19.28 18.57
C GLN A 259 8.49 -20.01 19.56
N ASP A 260 7.93 -19.29 20.54
CA ASP A 260 6.99 -19.84 21.51
C ASP A 260 5.70 -20.38 20.84
N ALA A 261 5.28 -19.79 19.70
CA ALA A 261 4.14 -20.24 18.90
C ALA A 261 4.43 -21.48 18.02
N GLY A 262 5.68 -21.96 17.96
CA GLY A 262 6.07 -23.19 17.27
C GLY A 262 6.92 -23.01 16.00
N PHE A 263 7.25 -21.77 15.61
CA PHE A 263 8.14 -21.55 14.47
C PHE A 263 9.58 -21.98 14.79
N ALA A 264 10.09 -22.96 14.04
CA ALA A 264 11.38 -23.61 14.31
C ALA A 264 12.60 -22.69 14.10
N LYS A 265 12.50 -21.72 13.19
CA LYS A 265 13.57 -20.78 12.86
C LYS A 265 13.00 -19.40 12.57
N VAL A 266 13.66 -18.35 13.04
CA VAL A 266 13.30 -16.95 12.75
C VAL A 266 14.55 -16.19 12.32
N ASP A 267 14.57 -15.72 11.08
CA ASP A 267 15.70 -14.98 10.49
C ASP A 267 15.34 -13.49 10.35
N ILE A 268 16.21 -12.60 10.83
CA ILE A 268 16.06 -11.15 10.61
C ILE A 268 16.38 -10.82 9.14
N LYS A 269 15.56 -9.96 8.53
CA LYS A 269 15.71 -9.46 7.16
C LYS A 269 15.90 -7.95 7.19
N HIS A 270 17.16 -7.53 7.34
CA HIS A 270 17.53 -6.11 7.47
C HIS A 270 17.06 -5.22 6.32
N ARG A 271 16.98 -5.71 5.08
CA ARG A 271 16.49 -4.90 3.95
C ARG A 271 14.97 -4.71 3.93
N ALA A 272 14.24 -5.63 4.57
CA ALA A 272 12.79 -5.65 4.59
C ALA A 272 12.21 -5.22 5.94
N TYR A 273 13.06 -4.80 6.88
CA TYR A 273 12.67 -4.27 8.20
C TYR A 273 11.74 -5.24 8.95
N GLY A 274 12.05 -6.53 8.87
CA GLY A 274 11.20 -7.59 9.39
C GLY A 274 11.93 -8.90 9.64
N VAL A 275 11.16 -9.95 9.88
CA VAL A 275 11.67 -11.31 10.13
C VAL A 275 10.98 -12.31 9.20
N VAL A 276 11.65 -13.42 8.94
CA VAL A 276 11.04 -14.59 8.30
C VAL A 276 11.07 -15.75 9.28
N ALA A 277 9.89 -16.25 9.64
CA ALA A 277 9.71 -17.41 10.49
C ALA A 277 9.32 -18.64 9.66
N TYR A 278 9.89 -19.80 9.99
CA TYR A 278 9.67 -21.06 9.27
C TYR A 278 8.94 -22.05 10.17
N LYS A 279 7.89 -22.67 9.63
CA LYS A 279 7.17 -23.78 10.26
C LYS A 279 7.82 -25.11 9.91
#